data_AF-A0A401PC80-F1
#
_entry.id   AF-A0A401PC80-F1
#
_cell.length_a   1.000
_cell.length_b   1.000
_cell.length_c   1.000
_cell.angle_alpha   90.00
_cell.angle_beta   90.00
_cell.angle_gamma   90.00
#
_symmetry.space_group_name_H-M   'P 1'
#
loop_
_entity.id
_entity.type
_entity.pdbx_description
1 polymer ?
#
loop_
_entity_poly.entity_id
_entity_poly.type
_entity_poly.pdbx_seq_one_letter_code
_entity_poly.pdbx_strand_id
1 'polypeptide(L)'
;AFLSYTLVKYDAQKETPIRNEQGRCEKVGKGETGLLISPVTKWNPFSGYAGNKKFSQQKLLENVFKKGDLYFNSGDLMSESHDGYIYFRDRIGDTFRWKGENVATTEVAEIIGMLDFVEEANVYGVAIEGYEGRIGMAAIILKPVQEFDGKELYSHVVKYLPSYAYPRFLRIQESMEMTGTFKRKKINLVEEAFNPMIITEPLYFLDPSVKSYILMTEQIYNQILSLKIKL
;
A
#
# COMPACT_ATOMS: atom_id res chain seq x y z
N ALA A 1 3.96 1.43 -34.54
CA ALA A 1 2.65 1.35 -33.87
C ALA A 1 2.80 1.95 -32.48
N PHE A 2 2.09 3.04 -32.18
CA PHE A 2 2.09 3.60 -30.82
C PHE A 2 1.48 2.55 -29.87
N LEU A 3 2.10 2.35 -28.70
CA LEU A 3 1.54 1.52 -27.65
C LEU A 3 0.12 2.03 -27.32
N SER A 4 -0.90 1.23 -27.62
CA SER A 4 -2.27 1.57 -27.24
C SER A 4 -2.39 1.42 -25.72
N TYR A 5 -2.61 2.51 -25.00
CA TYR A 5 -2.97 2.46 -23.58
C TYR A 5 -4.45 2.76 -23.41
N THR A 6 -4.98 2.46 -22.24
CA THR A 6 -6.33 2.87 -21.83
C THR A 6 -6.32 3.20 -20.35
N LEU A 7 -7.13 4.18 -19.97
CA LEU A 7 -7.38 4.51 -18.57
C LEU A 7 -8.73 3.92 -18.16
N VAL A 8 -8.76 3.13 -17.10
CA VAL A 8 -9.98 2.52 -16.56
C VAL A 8 -10.29 3.02 -15.15
N LYS A 9 -11.57 3.08 -14.81
CA LYS A 9 -12.02 3.45 -13.46
C LYS A 9 -11.40 2.51 -12.43
N TYR A 10 -10.98 3.06 -11.30
CA TYR A 10 -10.27 2.32 -10.26
C TYR A 10 -10.85 2.64 -8.88
N ASP A 11 -11.15 1.61 -8.11
CA ASP A 11 -11.58 1.72 -6.71
C ASP A 11 -10.34 1.66 -5.82
N ALA A 12 -9.94 2.80 -5.26
CA ALA A 12 -8.77 2.90 -4.39
C ALA A 12 -8.97 2.19 -3.03
N GLN A 13 -10.21 1.98 -2.59
CA GLN A 13 -10.48 1.26 -1.33
C GLN A 13 -10.34 -0.25 -1.53
N LYS A 14 -10.91 -0.77 -2.63
CA LYS A 14 -10.84 -2.20 -2.98
C LYS A 14 -9.57 -2.58 -3.75
N GLU A 15 -8.75 -1.60 -4.07
CA GLU A 15 -7.54 -1.71 -4.89
C GLU A 15 -7.76 -2.44 -6.23
N THR A 16 -8.95 -2.31 -6.83
CA THR A 16 -9.35 -3.04 -8.04
C THR A 16 -9.98 -2.13 -9.09
N PRO A 17 -9.85 -2.46 -10.39
CA PRO A 17 -10.61 -1.77 -11.42
C PRO A 17 -12.12 -1.91 -11.21
N ILE A 18 -12.86 -0.82 -11.40
CA ILE A 18 -14.32 -0.85 -11.33
C ILE A 18 -14.86 -1.59 -12.56
N ARG A 19 -15.74 -2.56 -12.30
CA ARG A 19 -16.37 -3.38 -13.33
C ARG A 19 -17.89 -3.18 -13.33
N ASN A 20 -18.47 -3.10 -14.52
CA ASN A 20 -19.91 -3.01 -14.73
C ASN A 20 -20.62 -4.35 -14.46
N GLU A 21 -21.94 -4.39 -14.61
CA GLU A 21 -22.77 -5.59 -14.38
C GLU A 21 -22.38 -6.81 -15.24
N GLN A 22 -21.71 -6.58 -16.39
CA GLN A 22 -21.21 -7.65 -17.26
C GLN A 22 -19.79 -8.12 -16.86
N GLY A 23 -19.24 -7.60 -15.75
CA GLY A 23 -17.90 -7.88 -15.28
C GLY A 23 -16.79 -7.23 -16.11
N ARG A 24 -17.10 -6.18 -16.89
CA ARG A 24 -16.12 -5.45 -17.74
C ARG A 24 -15.65 -4.17 -17.08
N CYS A 25 -14.37 -3.85 -17.24
CA CYS A 25 -13.81 -2.59 -16.76
C CYS A 25 -14.42 -1.41 -17.52
N GLU A 26 -14.66 -0.32 -16.81
CA GLU A 26 -15.16 0.92 -17.39
C GLU A 26 -14.01 1.87 -17.70
N LYS A 27 -14.05 2.53 -18.86
CA LYS A 27 -13.10 3.61 -19.18
C LYS A 27 -13.45 4.85 -18.37
N VAL A 28 -12.43 5.63 -18.05
CA VAL A 28 -12.63 7.01 -17.56
C VAL A 28 -12.82 7.96 -18.74
N GLY A 29 -13.51 9.07 -18.51
CA GLY A 29 -13.59 10.20 -19.42
C GLY A 29 -12.30 11.04 -19.43
N LYS A 30 -12.24 12.03 -20.32
CA LYS A 30 -11.18 13.04 -20.30
C LYS A 30 -11.25 13.83 -18.98
N GLY A 31 -10.09 14.16 -18.42
CA GLY A 31 -9.91 14.88 -17.16
C GLY A 31 -10.03 14.01 -15.91
N GLU A 32 -10.63 12.82 -16.03
CA GLU A 32 -10.78 11.88 -14.91
C GLU A 32 -9.50 11.05 -14.69
N THR A 33 -9.22 10.73 -13.42
CA THR A 33 -8.12 9.85 -13.05
C THR A 33 -8.54 8.39 -13.22
N GLY A 34 -7.76 7.61 -13.97
CA GLY A 34 -7.95 6.18 -14.14
C GLY A 34 -6.64 5.42 -14.06
N LEU A 35 -6.75 4.12 -13.85
CA LEU A 35 -5.64 3.18 -13.89
C LEU A 35 -5.16 2.99 -15.34
N LEU A 36 -3.88 3.22 -15.57
CA LEU A 36 -3.24 2.97 -16.86
C LEU A 36 -3.07 1.46 -17.08
N ILE A 37 -3.69 0.96 -18.14
CA ILE A 37 -3.57 -0.42 -18.60
C ILE A 37 -3.13 -0.47 -20.07
N SER A 38 -2.44 -1.54 -20.44
CA SER A 38 -2.01 -1.77 -21.83
C SER A 38 -2.36 -3.19 -22.27
N PRO A 39 -2.80 -3.41 -23.51
CA PRO A 39 -3.19 -4.74 -23.96
C PRO A 39 -1.97 -5.65 -24.08
N VAL A 40 -2.12 -6.87 -23.56
CA VAL A 40 -1.16 -7.94 -23.76
C VAL A 40 -1.54 -8.64 -25.05
N THR A 41 -0.67 -8.53 -26.06
CA THR A 41 -0.90 -9.09 -27.39
C THR A 41 0.33 -9.87 -27.84
N LYS A 42 0.23 -10.56 -28.97
CA LYS A 42 1.40 -11.21 -29.60
C LYS A 42 2.55 -10.22 -29.89
N TRP A 43 2.21 -8.95 -30.14
CA TRP A 43 3.17 -7.89 -30.47
C TRP A 43 3.64 -7.11 -29.23
N ASN A 44 2.93 -7.22 -28.11
CA ASN A 44 3.28 -6.65 -26.81
C ASN A 44 3.03 -7.72 -25.72
N PRO A 45 3.82 -8.79 -25.69
CA PRO A 45 3.60 -9.88 -24.75
C PRO A 45 4.07 -9.50 -23.35
N PHE A 46 3.41 -10.05 -22.33
CA PHE A 46 3.91 -10.05 -20.96
C PHE A 46 4.27 -11.50 -20.60
N SER A 47 5.56 -11.81 -20.62
CA SER A 47 6.08 -13.16 -20.32
C SER A 47 6.00 -13.52 -18.83
N GLY A 48 5.59 -12.58 -17.99
CA GLY A 48 5.61 -12.72 -16.54
C GLY A 48 6.95 -12.33 -15.92
N TYR A 49 6.98 -12.31 -14.59
CA TYR A 49 8.20 -12.16 -13.81
C TYR A 49 8.89 -13.51 -13.63
N ALA A 50 10.22 -13.49 -13.54
CA ALA A 50 11.00 -14.64 -13.12
C ALA A 50 10.64 -15.01 -11.66
N GLY A 51 10.41 -16.30 -11.39
CA GLY A 51 10.04 -16.80 -10.08
C GLY A 51 8.53 -17.03 -9.93
N ASN A 52 7.94 -16.54 -8.83
CA ASN A 52 6.58 -16.91 -8.42
C ASN A 52 5.51 -16.40 -9.40
N LYS A 53 4.84 -17.34 -10.08
CA LYS A 53 3.79 -17.09 -11.09
C LYS A 53 2.60 -16.30 -10.55
N LYS A 54 2.33 -16.33 -9.24
CA LYS A 54 1.24 -15.55 -8.60
C LYS A 54 1.41 -14.05 -8.85
N PHE A 55 2.65 -13.54 -8.81
CA PHE A 55 2.91 -12.11 -9.06
C PHE A 55 2.68 -11.72 -10.53
N SER A 56 3.00 -12.63 -11.46
CA SER A 56 2.71 -12.43 -12.88
C SER A 56 1.20 -12.33 -13.12
N GLN A 57 0.42 -13.20 -12.48
CA GLN A 57 -1.04 -13.20 -12.58
C GLN A 57 -1.67 -11.94 -11.99
N GLN A 58 -1.16 -11.44 -10.86
CA GLN A 58 -1.66 -10.19 -10.24
C GLN A 58 -1.47 -8.95 -11.13
N LYS A 59 -0.53 -8.96 -12.08
CA LYS A 59 -0.34 -7.87 -13.05
C LYS A 59 -1.26 -7.96 -14.25
N LEU A 60 -1.99 -9.06 -14.41
CA LEU A 60 -2.85 -9.28 -15.55
C LEU A 60 -4.30 -9.05 -15.17
N LEU A 61 -4.97 -8.23 -15.98
CA LEU A 61 -6.41 -8.04 -15.94
C LEU A 61 -6.99 -8.81 -17.12
N GLU A 62 -7.79 -9.81 -16.80
CA GLU A 62 -8.57 -10.55 -17.79
C GLU A 62 -9.92 -9.89 -17.99
N ASN A 63 -10.53 -10.18 -19.15
CA ASN A 63 -11.95 -9.92 -19.37
C ASN A 63 -12.30 -8.43 -19.22
N VAL A 64 -11.37 -7.55 -19.60
CA VAL A 64 -11.41 -6.10 -19.40
C VAL A 64 -12.53 -5.46 -20.21
N PHE A 65 -12.51 -5.58 -21.53
CA PHE A 65 -13.56 -5.01 -22.39
C PHE A 65 -14.34 -6.09 -23.14
N LYS A 66 -13.75 -7.26 -23.37
CA LYS A 66 -14.40 -8.41 -24.00
C LYS A 66 -13.94 -9.72 -23.39
N LYS A 67 -14.68 -10.80 -23.65
CA LYS A 67 -14.31 -12.12 -23.13
C LYS A 67 -12.92 -12.53 -23.67
N GLY A 68 -12.02 -12.90 -22.76
CA GLY A 68 -10.69 -13.43 -23.09
C GLY A 68 -9.67 -12.38 -23.54
N ASP A 69 -9.97 -11.09 -23.50
CA ASP A 69 -8.90 -10.09 -23.62
C ASP A 69 -8.06 -10.03 -22.34
N LEU A 70 -6.83 -9.56 -22.52
CA LEU A 70 -5.82 -9.53 -21.47
C LEU A 70 -5.11 -8.18 -21.51
N TYR A 71 -5.01 -7.53 -20.35
CA TYR A 71 -4.31 -6.26 -20.20
C TYR A 71 -3.32 -6.35 -19.05
N PHE A 72 -2.19 -5.68 -19.22
CA PHE A 72 -1.20 -5.45 -18.19
C PHE A 72 -1.58 -4.23 -17.36
N ASN A 73 -1.65 -4.43 -16.04
CA ASN A 73 -1.84 -3.39 -15.04
C ASN A 73 -0.49 -2.74 -14.69
N SER A 74 -0.32 -1.47 -15.08
CA SER A 74 0.92 -0.72 -14.80
C SER A 74 1.11 -0.42 -13.31
N GLY A 75 0.00 -0.27 -12.57
CA GLY A 75 -0.02 0.26 -11.21
C GLY A 75 -0.06 1.79 -11.13
N ASP A 76 -0.05 2.51 -12.26
CA ASP A 76 0.03 3.97 -12.26
C ASP A 76 -1.36 4.57 -12.54
N LEU A 77 -1.76 5.53 -11.71
CA LEU A 77 -2.97 6.33 -11.89
C LEU A 77 -2.62 7.57 -12.69
N MET A 78 -3.34 7.78 -13.79
CA MET A 78 -3.12 8.88 -14.71
C MET A 78 -4.44 9.53 -15.11
N SER A 79 -4.39 10.77 -15.60
CA SER A 79 -5.54 11.44 -16.22
C SER A 79 -5.15 11.99 -17.58
N GLU A 80 -6.07 11.97 -18.53
CA GLU A 80 -5.85 12.54 -19.86
C GLU A 80 -6.63 13.84 -20.02
N SER A 81 -5.95 14.96 -20.27
CA SER A 81 -6.61 16.24 -20.56
C SER A 81 -7.35 16.22 -21.89
N HIS A 82 -8.24 17.20 -22.07
CA HIS A 82 -8.98 17.42 -23.31
C HIS A 82 -8.05 17.64 -24.52
N ASP A 83 -6.89 18.26 -24.31
CA ASP A 83 -5.86 18.48 -25.34
C ASP A 83 -4.96 17.26 -25.61
N GLY A 84 -5.23 16.12 -24.95
CA GLY A 84 -4.52 14.86 -25.17
C GLY A 84 -3.23 14.68 -24.36
N TYR A 85 -2.87 15.61 -23.48
CA TYR A 85 -1.75 15.43 -22.54
C TYR A 85 -2.12 14.46 -21.42
N ILE A 86 -1.19 13.57 -21.09
CA ILE A 86 -1.30 12.61 -19.99
C ILE A 86 -0.56 13.14 -18.76
N TYR A 87 -1.24 13.09 -17.62
CA TYR A 87 -0.71 13.53 -16.33
C TYR A 87 -0.62 12.34 -15.39
N PHE A 88 0.56 12.11 -14.82
CA PHE A 88 0.73 11.21 -13.69
C PHE A 88 0.02 11.79 -12.47
N ARG A 89 -0.77 10.96 -11.78
CA ARG A 89 -1.52 11.35 -10.58
C ARG A 89 -0.98 10.67 -9.35
N ASP A 90 -0.76 9.36 -9.45
CA ASP A 90 -0.27 8.57 -8.34
C ASP A 90 0.21 7.19 -8.81
N ARG A 91 0.77 6.41 -7.89
CA ARG A 91 1.04 4.99 -8.06
C ARG A 91 0.35 4.20 -6.95
N ILE A 92 -0.37 3.16 -7.37
CA ILE A 92 -1.03 2.22 -6.46
C ILE A 92 0.02 1.64 -5.51
N GLY A 93 -0.24 1.80 -4.22
CA GLY A 93 0.61 1.32 -3.13
C GLY A 93 1.68 2.32 -2.66
N ASP A 94 1.88 3.45 -3.34
CA ASP A 94 2.81 4.51 -2.89
C ASP A 94 2.13 5.50 -1.94
N THR A 95 0.80 5.62 -2.00
CA THR A 95 -0.03 6.37 -1.04
C THR A 95 -1.11 5.49 -0.42
N PHE A 96 -1.65 5.94 0.71
CA PHE A 96 -2.93 5.44 1.23
C PHE A 96 -3.75 6.60 1.80
N ARG A 97 -5.06 6.42 1.92
CA ARG A 97 -5.97 7.45 2.44
C ARG A 97 -6.46 7.09 3.84
N TRP A 98 -6.25 7.96 4.82
CA TRP A 98 -6.70 7.77 6.19
C TRP A 98 -7.48 8.99 6.68
N LYS A 99 -8.70 8.78 7.20
CA LYS A 99 -9.55 9.87 7.71
C LYS A 99 -9.72 11.05 6.73
N GLY A 100 -9.77 10.75 5.44
CA GLY A 100 -9.94 11.74 4.38
C GLY A 100 -8.65 12.36 3.84
N GLU A 101 -7.49 12.05 4.44
CA GLU A 101 -6.19 12.61 4.09
C GLU A 101 -5.35 11.61 3.30
N ASN A 102 -4.56 12.09 2.34
CA ASN A 102 -3.60 11.26 1.61
C ASN A 102 -2.27 11.22 2.37
N VAL A 103 -1.74 10.01 2.54
CA VAL A 103 -0.45 9.77 3.19
C VAL A 103 0.51 9.18 2.18
N ALA A 104 1.62 9.87 1.92
CA ALA A 104 2.71 9.36 1.10
C ALA A 104 3.56 8.37 1.90
N THR A 105 3.59 7.11 1.46
CA THR A 105 4.34 6.06 2.18
C THR A 105 5.84 6.31 2.18
N THR A 106 6.37 6.94 1.13
CA THR A 106 7.79 7.29 1.03
C THR A 106 8.20 8.37 2.02
N GLU A 107 7.42 9.44 2.15
CA GLU A 107 7.68 10.52 3.11
C GLU A 107 7.72 10.00 4.55
N VAL A 108 6.71 9.21 4.93
CA VAL A 108 6.65 8.61 6.27
C VAL A 108 7.83 7.65 6.49
N ALA A 109 8.21 6.85 5.48
CA ALA A 109 9.34 5.94 5.57
C ALA A 109 10.68 6.68 5.68
N GLU A 110 10.88 7.77 4.93
CA GLU A 110 12.08 8.61 5.00
C GLU A 110 12.22 9.25 6.38
N ILE A 111 11.14 9.78 6.93
CA ILE A 111 11.14 10.35 8.29
C ILE A 111 11.51 9.30 9.31
N ILE A 112 10.90 8.11 9.29
CA ILE A 112 11.26 7.01 10.20
C ILE A 112 12.73 6.59 10.01
N GLY A 113 13.21 6.54 8.77
CA GLY A 113 14.59 6.19 8.43
C GLY A 113 15.65 7.17 8.94
N MET A 114 15.27 8.35 9.43
CA MET A 114 16.21 9.30 10.06
C MET A 114 16.58 8.92 11.50
N LEU A 115 15.89 7.96 12.12
CA LEU A 115 16.20 7.49 13.47
C LEU A 115 17.46 6.64 13.48
N ASP A 116 18.32 6.85 14.47
CA ASP A 116 19.64 6.21 14.51
C ASP A 116 19.58 4.68 14.58
N PHE A 117 18.54 4.11 15.20
CA PHE A 117 18.34 2.67 15.30
C PHE A 117 17.67 2.04 14.08
N VAL A 118 17.19 2.81 13.10
CA VAL A 118 16.47 2.29 11.91
C VAL A 118 17.45 2.06 10.76
N GLU A 119 17.50 0.83 10.25
CA GLU A 119 18.23 0.50 9.01
C GLU A 119 17.33 0.70 7.78
N GLU A 120 16.10 0.20 7.84
CA GLU A 120 15.16 0.28 6.74
C GLU A 120 13.72 0.41 7.27
N ALA A 121 12.92 1.27 6.64
CA ALA A 121 11.50 1.40 6.95
C ALA A 121 10.65 1.27 5.68
N ASN A 122 9.57 0.50 5.75
CA ASN A 122 8.59 0.34 4.68
C ASN A 122 7.18 0.61 5.20
N VAL A 123 6.53 1.63 4.66
CA VAL A 123 5.22 2.10 5.11
C VAL A 123 4.13 1.66 4.13
N TYR A 124 2.98 1.27 4.66
CA TYR A 124 1.82 0.85 3.91
C TYR A 124 0.53 1.08 4.70
N GLY A 125 -0.59 1.18 4.00
CA GLY A 125 -1.90 1.28 4.63
C GLY A 125 -2.53 -0.09 4.83
N VAL A 126 -3.18 -0.32 5.98
CA VAL A 126 -3.98 -1.53 6.26
C VAL A 126 -5.45 -1.17 6.45
N ALA A 127 -6.34 -1.98 5.89
CA ALA A 127 -7.79 -1.80 6.09
C ALA A 127 -8.20 -2.35 7.46
N ILE A 128 -9.14 -1.67 8.12
CA ILE A 128 -9.72 -2.11 9.39
C ILE A 128 -11.23 -2.05 9.28
N GLU A 129 -11.90 -3.13 9.66
CA GLU A 129 -13.35 -3.17 9.70
C GLU A 129 -13.92 -2.04 10.58
N GLY A 130 -14.94 -1.35 10.07
CA GLY A 130 -15.55 -0.22 10.76
C GLY A 130 -14.87 1.14 10.55
N TYR A 131 -13.75 1.21 9.82
CA TYR A 131 -13.10 2.48 9.45
C TYR A 131 -13.06 2.69 7.93
N GLU A 132 -13.26 3.94 7.51
CA GLU A 132 -13.06 4.33 6.12
C GLU A 132 -11.58 4.59 5.84
N GLY A 133 -11.09 4.04 4.72
CA GLY A 133 -9.71 4.19 4.29
C GLY A 133 -8.79 3.14 4.92
N ARG A 134 -7.50 3.46 4.96
CA ARG A 134 -6.44 2.56 5.41
C ARG A 134 -5.58 3.29 6.41
N ILE A 135 -5.34 2.67 7.56
CA ILE A 135 -4.52 3.26 8.60
C ILE A 135 -3.04 2.92 8.36
N GLY A 136 -2.15 3.83 8.73
CA GLY A 136 -0.72 3.66 8.52
C GLY A 136 -0.12 2.52 9.35
N MET A 137 0.70 1.71 8.71
CA MET A 137 1.56 0.70 9.31
C MET A 137 2.97 0.83 8.76
N ALA A 138 3.99 0.53 9.56
CA ALA A 138 5.38 0.47 9.11
C ALA A 138 6.03 -0.86 9.49
N ALA A 139 6.73 -1.47 8.55
CA ALA A 139 7.65 -2.56 8.82
C ALA A 139 9.08 -2.00 8.85
N ILE A 140 9.80 -2.26 9.94
CA ILE A 140 11.09 -1.65 10.26
C ILE A 140 12.13 -2.74 10.45
N ILE A 141 13.30 -2.57 9.84
CA ILE A 141 14.53 -3.30 10.17
C ILE A 141 15.38 -2.39 11.04
N LEU A 142 15.86 -2.91 12.16
CA LEU A 142 16.78 -2.19 13.04
C LEU A 142 18.21 -2.38 12.56
N LYS A 143 19.06 -1.38 12.77
CA LYS A 143 20.50 -1.54 12.56
C LYS A 143 21.05 -2.62 13.50
N PRO A 144 22.13 -3.33 13.11
CA PRO A 144 22.76 -4.32 13.96
C PRO A 144 23.08 -3.77 15.37
N VAL A 145 22.76 -4.55 16.40
CA VAL A 145 23.06 -4.24 17.81
C VAL A 145 22.27 -3.05 18.39
N GLN A 146 21.33 -2.48 17.64
CA GLN A 146 20.41 -1.45 18.14
C GLN A 146 19.12 -2.07 18.66
N GLU A 147 18.55 -1.45 19.70
CA GLU A 147 17.24 -1.83 20.24
C GLU A 147 16.17 -0.85 19.77
N PHE A 148 14.92 -1.32 19.73
CA PHE A 148 13.80 -0.47 19.36
C PHE A 148 13.40 0.45 20.52
N ASP A 149 13.40 1.77 20.29
CA ASP A 149 12.85 2.76 21.23
C ASP A 149 11.52 3.33 20.73
N GLY A 150 10.43 2.87 21.34
CA GLY A 150 9.08 3.31 21.02
C GLY A 150 8.76 4.76 21.42
N LYS A 151 9.45 5.34 22.40
CA LYS A 151 9.26 6.74 22.83
C LYS A 151 10.01 7.69 21.91
N GLU A 152 11.22 7.31 21.52
CA GLU A 152 12.00 8.06 20.55
C GLU A 152 11.29 8.10 19.20
N LEU A 153 10.82 6.94 18.68
CA LEU A 153 10.06 6.92 17.43
C LEU A 153 8.80 7.77 17.51
N TYR A 154 8.02 7.68 18.60
CA TYR A 154 6.85 8.53 18.83
C TYR A 154 7.19 10.02 18.77
N SER A 155 8.21 10.43 19.52
CA SER A 155 8.62 11.84 19.61
C SER A 155 9.08 12.36 18.26
N HIS A 156 9.76 11.52 17.48
CA HIS A 156 10.23 11.83 16.14
C HIS A 156 9.08 11.97 15.14
N VAL A 157 8.15 11.01 15.07
CA VAL A 157 7.02 11.11 14.14
C VAL A 157 6.10 12.28 14.48
N VAL A 158 5.86 12.57 15.76
CA VAL A 158 5.03 13.72 16.17
C VAL A 158 5.68 15.06 15.81
N LYS A 159 7.01 15.11 15.77
CA LYS A 159 7.75 16.33 15.42
C LYS A 159 7.68 16.64 13.92
N TYR A 160 7.69 15.62 13.06
CA TYR A 160 7.87 15.80 11.61
C TYR A 160 6.65 15.45 10.76
N LEU A 161 5.70 14.69 11.29
CA LEU A 161 4.49 14.29 10.56
C LEU A 161 3.23 14.94 11.13
N PRO A 162 2.20 15.13 10.30
CA PRO A 162 0.86 15.42 10.79
C PRO A 162 0.23 14.16 11.43
N SER A 163 -0.72 14.36 12.35
CA SER A 163 -1.26 13.27 13.17
C SER A 163 -1.95 12.14 12.40
N TYR A 164 -2.47 12.41 11.20
CA TYR A 164 -3.08 11.39 10.34
C TYR A 164 -2.06 10.50 9.64
N ALA A 165 -0.79 10.91 9.56
CA ALA A 165 0.28 10.19 8.88
C ALA A 165 1.12 9.32 9.83
N TYR A 166 0.89 9.40 11.15
CA TYR A 166 1.56 8.53 12.11
C TYR A 166 1.24 7.07 11.80
N PRO A 167 2.24 6.19 11.59
CA PRO A 167 1.99 4.77 11.57
C PRO A 167 1.39 4.36 12.91
N ARG A 168 0.18 3.80 12.89
CA ARG A 168 -0.49 3.35 14.11
C ARG A 168 0.06 2.02 14.60
N PHE A 169 0.57 1.22 13.68
CA PHE A 169 1.15 -0.09 13.95
C PHE A 169 2.56 -0.16 13.41
N LEU A 170 3.45 -0.84 14.13
CA LEU A 170 4.80 -1.13 13.65
C LEU A 170 5.08 -2.61 13.75
N ARG A 171 5.78 -3.17 12.79
CA ARG A 171 6.36 -4.52 12.85
C ARG A 171 7.87 -4.40 12.75
N ILE A 172 8.61 -5.02 13.66
CA ILE A 172 10.07 -5.06 13.62
C ILE A 172 10.50 -6.41 13.06
N GLN A 173 11.18 -6.42 11.91
CA GLN A 173 11.55 -7.65 11.19
C GLN A 173 13.06 -7.72 10.97
N GLU A 174 13.59 -8.93 10.81
CA GLU A 174 15.02 -9.15 10.54
C GLU A 174 15.40 -8.86 9.08
N SER A 175 14.45 -9.04 8.16
CA SER A 175 14.67 -8.78 6.73
C SER A 175 13.37 -8.40 6.03
N MET A 176 13.49 -7.68 4.92
CA MET A 176 12.36 -7.40 4.02
C MET A 176 12.38 -8.41 2.87
N GLU A 177 11.24 -9.03 2.57
CA GLU A 177 11.11 -9.82 1.36
C GLU A 177 11.26 -8.92 0.12
N MET A 178 12.47 -8.87 -0.44
CA MET A 178 12.73 -8.23 -1.72
C MET A 178 12.25 -9.12 -2.85
N THR A 179 11.47 -8.57 -3.80
CA THR A 179 11.43 -9.16 -5.14
C THR A 179 12.74 -8.83 -5.86
N GLY A 180 13.19 -9.66 -6.80
CA GLY A 180 14.45 -9.48 -7.54
C GLY A 180 14.58 -8.20 -8.40
N THR A 181 13.71 -7.21 -8.19
CA THR A 181 13.74 -5.87 -8.80
C THR A 181 13.82 -4.74 -7.77
N PHE A 182 14.27 -5.01 -6.53
CA PHE A 182 14.32 -4.05 -5.41
C PHE A 182 12.96 -3.45 -5.02
N LYS A 183 11.84 -3.98 -5.55
CA LYS A 183 10.49 -3.62 -5.11
C LYS A 183 10.11 -4.47 -3.89
N ARG A 184 9.90 -3.80 -2.77
CA ARG A 184 9.50 -4.37 -1.46
C ARG A 184 8.14 -5.06 -1.58
N LYS A 185 8.00 -6.31 -1.13
CA LYS A 185 6.71 -7.01 -1.13
C LYS A 185 5.77 -6.44 -0.07
N LYS A 186 4.88 -5.54 -0.49
CA LYS A 186 3.81 -5.01 0.38
C LYS A 186 2.60 -5.95 0.52
N ILE A 187 2.45 -6.96 -0.35
CA ILE A 187 1.20 -7.75 -0.45
C ILE A 187 0.94 -8.61 0.78
N ASN A 188 1.89 -9.46 1.20
CA ASN A 188 1.71 -10.32 2.37
C ASN A 188 1.57 -9.48 3.66
N LEU A 189 2.36 -8.42 3.78
CA LEU A 189 2.31 -7.48 4.91
C LEU A 189 0.95 -6.80 5.06
N VAL A 190 0.30 -6.48 3.94
CA VAL A 190 -1.06 -5.91 3.91
C VAL A 190 -2.11 -6.94 4.30
N GLU A 191 -1.99 -8.19 3.83
CA GLU A 191 -2.93 -9.27 4.15
C GLU A 191 -2.88 -9.65 5.64
N GLU A 192 -1.69 -9.74 6.22
CA GLU A 192 -1.50 -10.05 7.65
C GLU A 192 -1.88 -8.88 8.57
N ALA A 193 -1.84 -7.66 8.03
CA ALA A 193 -2.13 -6.41 8.73
C ALA A 193 -1.39 -6.33 10.08
N PHE A 194 -2.13 -6.15 11.18
CA PHE A 194 -1.62 -6.00 12.55
C PHE A 194 -2.11 -7.14 13.48
N ASN A 195 -2.33 -8.34 12.94
CA ASN A 195 -2.84 -9.46 13.72
C ASN A 195 -1.71 -10.19 14.50
N PRO A 196 -1.63 -10.06 15.84
CA PRO A 196 -0.56 -10.66 16.64
C PRO A 196 -0.67 -12.20 16.75
N MET A 197 -1.76 -12.81 16.29
CA MET A 197 -1.91 -14.27 16.26
C MET A 197 -1.29 -14.92 15.02
N ILE A 198 -1.04 -14.13 13.98
CA ILE A 198 -0.45 -14.59 12.71
C ILE A 198 1.01 -14.14 12.61
N ILE A 199 1.29 -12.94 13.09
CA ILE A 199 2.59 -12.27 13.01
C ILE A 199 3.48 -12.77 14.14
N THR A 200 4.60 -13.40 13.78
CA THR A 200 5.59 -13.88 14.75
C THR A 200 6.61 -12.82 15.14
N GLU A 201 6.79 -11.80 14.29
CA GLU A 201 7.69 -10.69 14.55
C GLU A 201 7.15 -9.75 15.65
N PRO A 202 8.03 -9.05 16.39
CA PRO A 202 7.60 -8.03 17.34
C PRO A 202 6.70 -6.98 16.68
N LEU A 203 5.47 -6.89 17.17
CA LEU A 203 4.44 -5.99 16.69
C LEU A 203 4.13 -4.95 17.77
N TYR A 204 3.98 -3.70 17.37
CA TYR A 204 3.75 -2.58 18.26
C TYR A 204 2.54 -1.75 17.84
N PHE A 205 1.90 -1.12 18.81
CA PHE A 205 0.77 -0.22 18.70
C PHE A 205 1.15 1.15 19.24
N LEU A 206 0.80 2.21 18.51
CA LEU A 206 0.92 3.57 19.01
C LEU A 206 -0.15 3.84 20.07
N ASP A 207 0.26 4.05 21.32
CA ASP A 207 -0.61 4.51 22.39
C ASP A 207 -0.31 5.99 22.73
N PRO A 208 -1.20 6.92 22.31
CA PRO A 208 -1.02 8.35 22.58
C PRO A 208 -1.05 8.72 24.06
N SER A 209 -1.68 7.89 24.92
CA SER A 209 -1.80 8.18 26.35
C SER A 209 -0.46 8.07 27.07
N VAL A 210 0.37 7.12 26.65
CA VAL A 210 1.73 6.90 27.17
C VAL A 210 2.82 7.49 26.27
N LYS A 211 2.44 8.11 25.15
CA LYS A 211 3.37 8.77 24.20
C LYS A 211 4.47 7.82 23.73
N SER A 212 4.10 6.60 23.38
CA SER A 212 5.03 5.55 22.96
C SER A 212 4.35 4.53 22.06
N TYR A 213 5.17 3.84 21.28
CA TYR A 213 4.80 2.53 20.73
C TYR A 213 4.96 1.46 21.81
N ILE A 214 3.92 0.68 22.05
CA ILE A 214 3.87 -0.41 23.04
C ILE A 214 3.64 -1.75 22.34
N LEU A 215 4.04 -2.86 22.96
CA LEU A 215 3.83 -4.18 22.37
C LEU A 215 2.34 -4.44 22.09
N MET A 216 2.07 -4.94 20.89
CA MET A 216 0.74 -5.39 20.49
C MET A 216 0.42 -6.69 21.20
N THR A 217 -0.68 -6.69 21.96
CA THR A 217 -1.22 -7.90 22.59
C THR A 217 -2.51 -8.32 21.91
N GLU A 218 -2.89 -9.58 22.05
CA GLU A 218 -4.19 -10.07 21.60
C GLU A 218 -5.36 -9.27 22.21
N GLN A 219 -5.20 -8.80 23.45
CA GLN A 219 -6.18 -7.95 24.10
C GLN A 219 -6.34 -6.60 23.39
N ILE A 220 -5.24 -5.91 23.06
CA ILE A 220 -5.28 -4.63 22.32
C ILE A 220 -5.92 -4.86 20.95
N TYR A 221 -5.50 -5.90 20.24
CA TYR A 221 -6.05 -6.28 18.94
C TYR A 221 -7.58 -6.48 19.00
N ASN A 222 -8.07 -7.29 19.94
CA ASN A 222 -9.50 -7.55 20.11
C ASN A 222 -10.28 -6.29 20.53
N GLN A 223 -9.68 -5.41 21.33
CA GLN A 223 -10.27 -4.12 21.70
C GLN A 223 -10.36 -3.14 20.53
N ILE A 224 -9.41 -3.18 19.59
CA ILE A 224 -9.48 -2.40 18.35
C ILE A 224 -10.60 -2.92 17.44
N LEU A 225 -10.66 -4.24 17.20
CA LEU A 225 -11.68 -4.84 16.34
C LEU A 225 -13.11 -4.65 16.88
N SER A 226 -13.26 -4.66 18.21
CA SER A 226 -14.55 -4.36 18.87
C SER A 226 -14.83 -2.87 19.06
N LEU A 227 -14.00 -1.99 18.47
CA LEU A 227 -14.12 -0.52 18.53
C LEU A 227 -14.10 0.08 19.95
N LYS A 228 -13.60 -0.68 20.95
CA LYS A 228 -13.36 -0.18 22.31
C LYS A 228 -12.17 0.76 22.36
N ILE A 229 -11.10 0.44 21.63
CA ILE A 229 -10.03 1.38 21.31
C ILE A 229 -10.37 2.04 19.98
N LYS A 230 -10.58 3.36 20.01
CA LYS A 230 -10.79 4.17 18.80
C LYS A 230 -9.45 4.53 18.16
N LEU A 231 -9.41 4.45 16.83
CA LEU A 231 -8.24 4.77 16.00
C LEU A 231 -8.41 6.11 15.29
#